data_AF-A0A3B3DPD3-F1
#
_entry.id   AF-A0A3B3DPD3-F1
#
_cell.length_a   1.000
_cell.length_b   1.000
_cell.length_c   1.000
_cell.angle_alpha   90.00
_cell.angle_beta   90.00
_cell.angle_gamma   90.00
#
_symmetry.space_group_name_H-M   'P 1'
#
loop_
_entity.id
_entity.type
_entity.pdbx_description
1 polymer ?
#
loop_
_entity_poly.entity_id
_entity_poly.type
_entity_poly.pdbx_seq_one_letter_code
_entity_poly.pdbx_strand_id
1 'polypeptide(L)'
;MCVCVCALAIDCVVGSWGPWSSCTSKCGVGSTERSRQVSVPPRNGGAPCPDLRQRRGCYGNAFSPHSMFKPEVAKILPDSFKRNFKDPWRRPHMMIKEEKASYCVYLRVKQAASACKLKQWSAQLVRERRICAECQSDAMSKSDRCEGDGLQNIRTFWTAASAPGCQGSWVRESSSSHCRCPPYSVLFI
;
A
#
# COMPACT_ATOMS: atom_id res chain seq x y z
N MET A 1 -35.10 -57.63 -42.49
CA MET A 1 -34.53 -57.72 -41.13
C MET A 1 -33.85 -56.38 -40.83
N CYS A 2 -34.28 -55.64 -39.79
CA CYS A 2 -33.58 -54.43 -39.37
C CYS A 2 -32.45 -54.82 -38.41
N VAL A 3 -31.22 -54.53 -38.79
CA VAL A 3 -30.04 -54.71 -37.94
C VAL A 3 -29.96 -53.50 -37.01
N CYS A 4 -30.11 -53.71 -35.70
CA CYS A 4 -29.90 -52.65 -34.72
C CYS A 4 -28.39 -52.47 -34.55
N VAL A 5 -27.83 -51.47 -35.24
CA VAL A 5 -26.40 -51.13 -35.08
C VAL A 5 -26.25 -50.47 -33.72
N CYS A 6 -25.59 -51.17 -32.79
CA CYS A 6 -25.21 -50.59 -31.50
C CYS A 6 -24.08 -49.60 -31.75
N ALA A 7 -24.41 -48.32 -31.91
CA ALA A 7 -23.42 -47.27 -32.09
C ALA A 7 -22.62 -47.11 -30.79
N LEU A 8 -21.29 -47.16 -30.87
CA LEU A 8 -20.40 -47.08 -29.71
C LEU A 8 -20.63 -45.78 -28.92
N ALA A 9 -20.62 -45.89 -27.59
CA ALA A 9 -20.68 -44.73 -26.69
C ALA A 9 -19.42 -43.89 -26.87
N ILE A 10 -19.62 -42.57 -27.04
CA ILE A 10 -18.52 -41.60 -27.17
C ILE A 10 -18.64 -40.65 -25.99
N ASP A 11 -17.64 -40.67 -25.13
CA ASP A 11 -17.56 -39.78 -23.98
C ASP A 11 -17.23 -38.35 -24.40
N CYS A 12 -17.65 -37.39 -23.57
CA CYS A 12 -17.30 -36.01 -23.81
C CYS A 12 -15.80 -35.75 -23.58
N VAL A 13 -15.15 -35.20 -24.61
CA VAL A 13 -13.76 -34.74 -24.52
C VAL A 13 -13.75 -33.21 -24.52
N VAL A 14 -13.07 -32.62 -23.54
CA VAL A 14 -12.92 -31.16 -23.40
C VAL A 14 -11.48 -30.73 -23.65
N GLY A 15 -11.31 -29.52 -24.20
CA GLY A 15 -10.02 -28.90 -24.42
C GLY A 15 -9.37 -28.38 -23.14
N SER A 16 -8.19 -27.79 -23.29
CA SER A 16 -7.50 -27.09 -22.21
C SER A 16 -8.27 -25.87 -21.73
N TRP A 17 -8.04 -25.49 -20.48
CA TRP A 17 -8.54 -24.23 -19.94
C TRP A 17 -7.99 -23.03 -20.70
N GLY A 18 -8.89 -22.09 -21.01
CA GLY A 18 -8.52 -20.75 -21.45
C GLY A 18 -7.85 -19.94 -20.33
N PRO A 19 -7.39 -18.71 -20.65
CA PRO A 19 -6.82 -17.83 -19.66
C PRO A 19 -7.84 -17.41 -18.60
N TRP A 20 -7.34 -17.08 -17.41
CA TRP A 20 -8.14 -16.46 -16.36
C TRP A 20 -8.55 -15.05 -16.77
N SER A 21 -9.80 -14.68 -16.48
CA SER A 21 -10.30 -13.32 -16.65
C SER A 21 -9.64 -12.36 -15.65
N SER A 22 -9.75 -11.06 -15.91
CA SER A 22 -9.38 -10.05 -14.92
C SER A 22 -10.16 -10.22 -13.62
N CYS A 23 -9.54 -9.87 -12.48
CA CYS A 23 -10.20 -9.90 -11.19
C CYS A 23 -11.43 -8.99 -11.21
N THR A 24 -12.58 -9.47 -10.72
CA THR A 24 -13.82 -8.68 -10.67
C THR A 24 -13.70 -7.43 -9.82
N SER A 25 -12.84 -7.46 -8.80
CA SER A 25 -12.53 -6.29 -7.99
C SER A 25 -11.23 -5.63 -8.46
N LYS A 26 -11.25 -4.28 -8.52
CA LYS A 26 -10.06 -3.47 -8.80
C LYS A 26 -9.15 -3.32 -7.58
N CYS A 27 -9.71 -3.41 -6.38
CA CYS A 27 -8.98 -3.38 -5.11
C CYS A 27 -9.57 -4.37 -4.09
N GLY A 28 -8.74 -5.04 -3.29
CA GLY A 28 -9.24 -5.97 -2.28
C GLY A 28 -9.70 -7.31 -2.86
N VAL A 29 -10.51 -8.07 -2.13
CA VAL A 29 -10.92 -9.43 -2.54
C VAL A 29 -11.91 -9.38 -3.71
N GLY A 30 -11.71 -10.22 -4.71
CA GLY A 30 -12.59 -10.42 -5.86
C GLY A 30 -12.56 -11.86 -6.36
N SER A 31 -13.08 -12.08 -7.57
CA SER A 31 -13.09 -13.39 -8.22
C SER A 31 -12.60 -13.32 -9.67
N THR A 32 -12.01 -14.39 -10.18
CA THR A 32 -11.61 -14.54 -11.58
C THR A 32 -12.18 -15.85 -12.12
N GLU A 33 -12.52 -15.86 -13.41
CA GLU A 33 -13.19 -16.97 -14.09
C GLU A 33 -12.42 -17.36 -15.35
N ARG A 34 -12.41 -18.66 -15.68
CA ARG A 34 -11.92 -19.18 -16.96
C ARG A 34 -12.88 -20.21 -17.52
N SER A 35 -12.84 -20.41 -18.83
CA SER A 35 -13.66 -21.39 -19.53
C SER A 35 -12.84 -22.32 -20.43
N ARG A 36 -13.39 -23.48 -20.76
CA ARG A 36 -12.85 -24.42 -21.77
C ARG A 36 -13.97 -24.89 -22.69
N GLN A 37 -13.61 -25.31 -23.90
CA GLN A 37 -14.56 -25.76 -24.91
C GLN A 37 -14.62 -27.28 -24.98
N VAL A 38 -15.76 -27.78 -25.44
CA VAL A 38 -15.97 -29.21 -25.74
C VAL A 38 -15.34 -29.50 -27.11
N SER A 39 -14.38 -30.42 -27.14
CA SER A 39 -13.73 -30.88 -28.37
C SER A 39 -14.53 -31.99 -29.04
N VAL A 40 -15.10 -32.90 -28.24
CA VAL A 40 -15.97 -33.99 -28.73
C VAL A 40 -17.22 -34.02 -27.84
N PRO A 41 -18.42 -33.76 -28.38
CA PRO A 41 -19.65 -33.87 -27.61
C PRO A 41 -20.01 -35.33 -27.33
N PRO A 42 -20.66 -35.63 -26.20
CA PRO A 42 -21.03 -37.00 -25.86
C PRO A 42 -22.10 -37.53 -26.82
N ARG A 43 -21.99 -38.81 -27.21
CA ARG A 43 -22.94 -39.49 -28.11
C ARG A 43 -23.23 -40.91 -27.63
N ASN A 44 -24.39 -41.43 -28.04
CA ASN A 44 -24.81 -42.82 -27.81
C ASN A 44 -24.73 -43.26 -26.33
N GLY A 45 -25.08 -42.37 -25.41
CA GLY A 45 -25.04 -42.65 -23.96
C GLY A 45 -23.66 -42.54 -23.30
N GLY A 46 -22.66 -41.96 -23.98
CA GLY A 46 -21.35 -41.66 -23.37
C GLY A 46 -21.42 -40.60 -22.25
N ALA A 47 -20.34 -40.52 -21.47
CA ALA A 47 -20.26 -39.70 -20.27
C ALA A 47 -20.42 -38.18 -20.56
N PRO A 48 -21.16 -37.43 -19.71
CA PRO A 48 -21.34 -36.00 -19.88
C PRO A 48 -20.03 -35.22 -19.70
N CYS A 49 -19.99 -34.01 -20.24
CA CYS A 49 -18.82 -33.14 -20.12
C CYS A 49 -18.55 -32.72 -18.68
N PRO A 50 -17.29 -32.69 -18.23
CA PRO A 50 -16.92 -32.08 -16.95
C PRO A 50 -17.10 -30.55 -17.02
N ASP A 51 -16.97 -29.88 -15.86
CA ASP A 51 -17.20 -28.43 -15.75
C ASP A 51 -16.47 -27.62 -16.82
N LEU A 52 -17.22 -26.78 -17.53
CA LEU A 52 -16.69 -25.93 -18.61
C LEU A 52 -16.28 -24.55 -18.13
N ARG A 53 -16.62 -24.18 -16.89
CA ARG A 53 -16.29 -22.91 -16.25
C ARG A 53 -15.69 -23.16 -14.88
N GLN A 54 -14.67 -22.38 -14.54
CA GLN A 54 -14.02 -22.43 -13.24
C GLN A 54 -13.86 -21.03 -12.69
N ARG A 55 -14.19 -20.84 -11.40
CA ARG A 55 -14.03 -19.58 -10.67
C ARG A 55 -13.11 -19.78 -9.47
N ARG A 56 -12.28 -18.80 -9.18
CA ARG A 56 -11.45 -18.74 -7.95
C ARG A 56 -11.40 -17.34 -7.37
N GLY A 57 -11.04 -17.27 -6.08
CA GLY A 57 -10.73 -15.99 -5.44
C GLY A 57 -9.49 -15.34 -6.04
N CYS A 58 -9.51 -14.02 -6.13
CA CYS A 58 -8.36 -13.20 -6.48
C CYS A 58 -8.30 -11.99 -5.53
N TYR A 59 -7.12 -11.38 -5.44
CA TYR A 59 -6.97 -10.07 -4.82
C TYR A 59 -6.76 -9.05 -5.93
N GLY A 60 -7.70 -8.13 -6.06
CA GLY A 60 -7.59 -6.94 -6.89
C GLY A 60 -6.44 -6.10 -6.40
N ASN A 61 -5.35 -6.14 -7.13
CA ASN A 61 -4.20 -5.29 -6.91
C ASN A 61 -4.50 -4.01 -7.68
N ALA A 62 -4.81 -2.90 -7.00
CA ALA A 62 -4.82 -1.58 -7.62
C ALA A 62 -3.40 -1.10 -7.99
N PHE A 63 -2.54 -2.02 -8.38
CA PHE A 63 -1.18 -1.83 -8.85
C PHE A 63 -1.17 -2.08 -10.36
N SER A 64 -1.90 -1.23 -11.08
CA SER A 64 -1.52 -0.95 -12.47
C SER A 64 -0.17 -0.23 -12.43
N PRO A 65 0.76 -0.46 -13.36
CA PRO A 65 2.02 0.29 -13.44
C PRO A 65 1.81 1.81 -13.67
N HIS A 66 0.56 2.25 -13.88
CA HIS A 66 0.15 3.66 -13.94
C HIS A 66 -0.61 4.16 -12.69
N SER A 67 -0.70 3.39 -11.59
CA SER A 67 -1.24 3.95 -10.35
C SER A 67 -0.18 4.83 -9.67
N MET A 68 -0.37 6.14 -9.85
CA MET A 68 0.38 7.25 -9.23
C MET A 68 0.24 7.31 -7.69
N PHE A 69 -0.18 6.21 -7.05
CA PHE A 69 -0.44 6.13 -5.62
C PHE A 69 0.20 4.88 -5.04
N LYS A 70 1.54 4.87 -4.99
CA LYS A 70 2.22 4.19 -3.88
C LYS A 70 1.68 4.90 -2.61
N PRO A 71 1.00 4.21 -1.68
CA PRO A 71 0.58 4.87 -0.46
C PRO A 71 1.84 5.37 0.23
N GLU A 72 2.00 6.69 0.31
CA GLU A 72 3.12 7.27 1.02
C GLU A 72 3.04 6.82 2.48
N VAL A 73 4.10 6.13 2.93
CA VAL A 73 4.23 5.72 4.31
C VAL A 73 5.29 6.60 4.94
N ALA A 74 4.86 7.55 5.75
CA ALA A 74 5.77 8.39 6.50
C ALA A 74 6.59 7.54 7.47
N LYS A 75 7.90 7.76 7.48
CA LYS A 75 8.77 7.25 8.53
C LYS A 75 9.03 8.37 9.52
N ILE A 76 8.84 8.07 10.80
CA ILE A 76 9.02 9.06 11.86
C ILE A 76 9.97 8.62 12.96
N LEU A 77 10.65 9.62 13.53
CA LEU A 77 11.43 9.53 14.76
C LEU A 77 10.96 10.58 15.78
N PRO A 78 11.26 10.39 17.08
CA PRO A 78 11.02 11.44 18.06
C PRO A 78 11.94 12.65 17.82
N ASP A 79 11.49 13.81 18.25
CA ASP A 79 12.24 15.07 18.20
C ASP A 79 13.60 15.04 18.91
N SER A 80 13.82 14.11 19.83
CA SER A 80 15.14 13.87 20.43
C SER A 80 16.23 13.49 19.42
N PHE A 81 15.85 13.02 18.22
CA PHE A 81 16.78 12.73 17.13
C PHE A 81 17.08 13.95 16.24
N LYS A 82 16.57 15.15 16.58
CA LYS A 82 16.89 16.39 15.86
C LYS A 82 18.40 16.59 15.89
N ARG A 83 19.07 16.36 14.75
CA ARG A 83 20.49 16.66 14.60
C ARG A 83 20.63 18.16 14.42
N ASN A 84 20.87 18.89 15.51
CA ASN A 84 21.42 20.25 15.45
C ASN A 84 22.91 20.25 15.01
N PHE A 85 23.42 19.12 14.51
CA PHE A 85 24.81 18.95 14.15
C PHE A 85 25.08 19.59 12.79
N LYS A 86 25.43 20.89 12.82
CA LYS A 86 26.23 21.50 11.76
C LYS A 86 27.60 20.81 11.82
N ASP A 87 27.85 19.89 10.90
CA ASP A 87 29.12 19.17 10.80
C ASP A 87 30.29 20.18 10.75
N PRO A 88 31.13 20.27 11.80
CA PRO A 88 32.26 21.20 11.83
C PRO A 88 33.32 20.90 10.77
N TRP A 89 33.31 19.69 10.20
CA TRP A 89 34.26 19.20 9.20
C TRP A 89 33.69 19.22 7.78
N ARG A 90 32.51 19.82 7.56
CA ARG A 90 31.90 19.96 6.24
C ARG A 90 32.83 20.79 5.35
N ARG A 91 33.53 20.12 4.42
CA ARG A 91 34.55 20.75 3.57
C ARG A 91 33.93 21.78 2.62
N PRO A 92 34.54 22.96 2.40
CA PRO A 92 33.99 24.04 1.56
C PRO A 92 33.65 23.65 0.11
N HIS A 93 34.23 22.56 -0.41
CA HIS A 93 34.08 22.11 -1.80
C HIS A 93 33.15 20.89 -1.99
N MET A 94 32.52 20.40 -0.93
CA MET A 94 31.49 19.37 -1.09
C MET A 94 30.22 20.09 -1.54
N MET A 95 29.77 19.82 -2.78
CA MET A 95 28.63 20.52 -3.39
C MET A 95 27.48 20.64 -2.39
N ILE A 96 27.16 21.88 -2.01
CA ILE A 96 26.04 22.20 -1.14
C ILE A 96 24.80 21.78 -1.92
N LYS A 97 24.21 20.64 -1.56
CA LYS A 97 22.84 20.35 -1.96
C LYS A 97 22.03 21.49 -1.34
N GLU A 98 21.42 22.33 -2.17
CA GLU A 98 20.61 23.49 -1.77
C GLU A 98 19.87 23.18 -0.45
N GLU A 99 20.25 23.88 0.63
CA GLU A 99 19.64 23.66 1.95
C GLU A 99 18.19 24.14 1.88
N LYS A 100 17.27 23.22 1.58
CA LYS A 100 15.84 23.50 1.51
C LYS A 100 15.33 23.95 2.88
N ALA A 101 14.45 24.96 2.90
CA ALA A 101 13.88 25.48 4.14
C ALA A 101 13.03 24.40 4.83
N SER A 102 13.34 24.09 6.10
CA SER A 102 12.54 23.17 6.91
C SER A 102 11.13 23.71 7.12
N TYR A 103 10.13 22.83 7.14
CA TYR A 103 8.74 23.21 7.43
C TYR A 103 8.08 22.20 8.37
N CYS A 104 6.99 22.61 9.00
CA CYS A 104 6.28 21.81 10.00
C CYS A 104 4.89 21.47 9.51
N VAL A 105 4.47 20.25 9.81
CA VAL A 105 3.18 19.69 9.39
C VAL A 105 2.40 19.33 10.63
N TYR A 106 1.17 19.83 10.70
CA TYR A 106 0.23 19.51 11.76
C TYR A 106 -0.70 18.41 11.28
N LEU A 107 -0.64 17.28 11.98
CA LEU A 107 -1.29 16.04 11.58
C LEU A 107 -2.26 15.61 12.68
N ARG A 108 -3.45 15.16 12.28
CA ARG A 108 -4.46 14.59 13.17
C ARG A 108 -4.40 13.07 13.08
N VAL A 109 -4.02 12.40 14.17
CA VAL A 109 -3.90 10.93 14.21
C VAL A 109 -5.30 10.30 14.09
N LYS A 110 -5.51 9.44 13.10
CA LYS A 110 -6.77 8.70 12.89
C LYS A 110 -6.72 7.27 13.39
N GLN A 111 -5.53 6.68 13.42
CA GLN A 111 -5.31 5.33 13.94
C GLN A 111 -3.88 5.19 14.43
N ALA A 112 -3.70 4.43 15.50
CA ALA A 112 -2.40 4.05 16.02
C ALA A 112 -2.46 2.63 16.59
N ALA A 113 -1.43 1.84 16.34
CA ALA A 113 -1.29 0.49 16.86
C ALA A 113 -1.12 0.52 18.39
N SER A 114 -1.57 -0.55 19.06
CA SER A 114 -1.37 -0.72 20.51
C SER A 114 0.11 -0.71 20.90
N ALA A 115 1.00 -1.18 20.00
CA ALA A 115 2.44 -1.15 20.16
C ALA A 115 3.02 0.26 20.38
N CYS A 116 2.32 1.32 19.97
CA CYS A 116 2.75 2.69 20.24
C CYS A 116 2.78 3.04 21.74
N LYS A 117 2.07 2.28 22.59
CA LYS A 117 2.11 2.47 24.04
C LYS A 117 3.39 1.96 24.69
N LEU A 118 4.23 1.21 23.97
CA LEU A 118 5.42 0.55 24.52
C LEU A 118 6.60 1.52 24.76
N LYS A 119 6.67 2.64 24.03
CA LYS A 119 7.70 3.67 24.24
C LYS A 119 7.06 4.96 24.72
N GLN A 120 7.71 5.64 25.65
CA GLN A 120 7.20 6.86 26.28
C GLN A 120 6.93 7.99 25.27
N TRP A 121 7.81 8.15 24.28
CA TRP A 121 7.64 9.16 23.23
C TRP A 121 6.53 8.82 22.23
N SER A 122 6.22 7.55 21.99
CA SER A 122 5.19 7.12 21.03
C SER A 122 3.82 6.92 21.69
N ALA A 123 3.76 6.87 23.02
CA ALA A 123 2.52 6.68 23.78
C ALA A 123 1.50 7.81 23.57
N GLN A 124 1.97 8.97 23.12
CA GLN A 124 1.14 10.11 22.73
C GLN A 124 0.47 9.98 21.37
N LEU A 125 0.86 9.02 20.52
CA LEU A 125 0.25 8.78 19.21
C LEU A 125 -1.10 8.10 19.42
N VAL A 126 -2.09 8.85 19.91
CA VAL A 126 -3.44 8.37 20.21
C VAL A 126 -4.45 8.97 19.23
N ARG A 127 -5.59 8.30 19.06
CA ARG A 127 -6.65 8.73 18.14
C ARG A 127 -7.12 10.16 18.44
N GLU A 128 -7.32 10.94 17.38
CA GLU A 128 -7.72 12.36 17.37
C GLU A 128 -6.74 13.35 18.02
N ARG A 129 -5.57 12.88 18.48
CA ARG A 129 -4.51 13.79 18.92
C ARG A 129 -3.88 14.49 17.73
N ARG A 130 -3.70 15.81 17.87
CA ARG A 130 -2.93 16.62 16.94
C ARG A 130 -1.45 16.50 17.30
N ILE A 131 -0.62 16.20 16.31
CA ILE A 131 0.83 16.10 16.44
C ILE A 131 1.50 17.09 15.48
N CYS A 132 2.72 17.50 15.82
CA CYS A 132 3.57 18.32 14.97
C CYS A 132 4.72 17.46 14.47
N ALA A 133 4.87 17.37 13.15
CA ALA A 133 5.95 16.68 12.48
C ALA A 133 6.82 17.70 11.73
N GLU A 134 8.12 17.71 11.99
CA GLU A 134 9.06 18.59 11.30
C GLU A 134 9.68 17.86 10.12
N CYS A 135 9.64 18.52 8.96
CA CYS A 135 10.27 18.10 7.73
C CYS A 135 11.57 18.88 7.56
N GLN A 136 12.70 18.21 7.74
CA GLN A 136 14.03 18.77 7.57
C GLN A 136 14.53 18.55 6.14
N SER A 137 15.48 19.38 5.68
CA SER A 137 16.03 19.33 4.31
C SER A 137 16.55 17.95 3.93
N ASP A 138 17.16 17.24 4.89
CA ASP A 138 17.68 15.87 4.70
C ASP A 138 16.57 14.86 4.35
N ALA A 139 15.37 15.04 4.90
CA ALA A 139 14.21 14.18 4.69
C ALA A 139 13.41 14.53 3.40
N MET A 140 13.70 15.66 2.76
CA MET A 140 13.01 16.11 1.53
C MET A 140 13.51 15.39 0.26
N SER A 141 14.51 14.50 0.35
CA SER A 141 15.02 13.68 -0.77
C SER A 141 15.27 14.50 -2.06
N LYS A 142 14.53 14.26 -3.15
CA LYS A 142 14.55 15.03 -4.42
C LYS A 142 13.41 16.06 -4.52
N SER A 143 12.42 16.01 -3.63
CA SER A 143 11.22 16.85 -3.64
C SER A 143 11.39 18.06 -2.70
N ASP A 144 10.47 19.02 -2.72
CA ASP A 144 10.39 20.08 -1.70
C ASP A 144 9.49 19.66 -0.52
N ARG A 145 9.17 18.36 -0.44
CA ARG A 145 8.26 17.77 0.53
C ARG A 145 8.81 16.47 1.10
N CYS A 146 8.56 16.21 2.38
CA CYS A 146 8.86 14.92 3.01
C CYS A 146 7.88 13.83 2.59
N GLU A 147 8.38 12.61 2.37
CA GLU A 147 7.54 11.46 2.04
C GLU A 147 6.56 11.17 3.19
N GLY A 148 5.26 11.14 2.88
CA GLY A 148 4.21 10.90 3.87
C GLY A 148 3.84 12.12 4.72
N ASP A 149 4.30 13.32 4.31
CA ASP A 149 3.78 14.57 4.83
C ASP A 149 2.27 14.74 4.51
N GLY A 150 1.77 13.98 3.52
CA GLY A 150 0.36 13.76 3.23
C GLY A 150 -0.30 14.90 2.46
N LEU A 151 -1.48 14.66 1.90
CA LEU A 151 -2.30 15.70 1.29
C LEU A 151 -3.42 16.11 2.25
N GLN A 152 -3.96 17.32 2.07
CA GLN A 152 -5.10 17.78 2.87
C GLN A 152 -6.27 16.80 2.72
N ASN A 153 -6.88 16.44 3.84
CA ASN A 153 -8.02 15.50 3.90
C ASN A 153 -7.77 14.08 3.36
N ILE A 154 -6.53 13.73 3.01
CA ILE A 154 -6.17 12.37 2.57
C ILE A 154 -5.47 11.64 3.71
N ARG A 155 -5.93 10.42 3.99
CA ARG A 155 -5.36 9.55 5.01
C ARG A 155 -3.98 9.09 4.54
N THR A 156 -2.97 9.42 5.34
CA THR A 156 -1.58 9.04 5.09
C THR A 156 -1.15 8.04 6.17
N PHE A 157 -0.41 7.01 5.78
CA PHE A 157 0.05 5.97 6.70
C PHE A 157 1.42 6.32 7.25
N TRP A 158 1.75 5.79 8.42
CA TRP A 158 3.03 6.08 9.06
C TRP A 158 3.55 4.91 9.88
N THR A 159 4.86 4.89 10.07
CA THR A 159 5.59 3.95 10.91
C THR A 159 6.66 4.65 11.73
N ALA A 160 6.81 4.25 12.99
CA ALA A 160 7.82 4.78 13.90
C ALA A 160 9.11 3.95 13.80
N ALA A 161 10.18 4.54 13.28
CA ALA A 161 11.44 3.84 13.03
C ALA A 161 12.12 3.35 14.31
N SER A 162 11.99 4.10 15.43
CA SER A 162 12.55 3.72 16.73
C SER A 162 11.56 3.00 17.67
N ALA A 163 10.36 2.68 17.19
CA ALA A 163 9.35 1.94 17.96
C ALA A 163 8.75 0.81 17.09
N PRO A 164 9.33 -0.40 17.13
CA PRO A 164 8.88 -1.54 16.34
C PRO A 164 7.38 -1.82 16.53
N GLY A 165 6.66 -1.99 15.42
CA GLY A 165 5.22 -2.24 15.42
C GLY A 165 4.34 -1.01 15.71
N CYS A 166 4.91 0.13 16.11
CA CYS A 166 4.16 1.37 16.24
C CYS A 166 3.94 2.00 14.85
N GLN A 167 2.72 1.87 14.37
CA GLN A 167 2.29 2.34 13.07
C GLN A 167 0.84 2.81 13.11
N GLY A 168 0.42 3.54 12.10
CA GLY A 168 -0.92 4.07 12.07
C GLY A 168 -1.22 4.91 10.85
N SER A 169 -2.13 5.85 11.06
CA SER A 169 -2.48 6.83 10.02
C SER A 169 -2.83 8.19 10.62
N TRP A 170 -2.69 9.22 9.80
CA TRP A 170 -3.13 10.56 10.11
C TRP A 170 -3.70 11.26 8.88
N VAL A 171 -4.29 12.42 9.11
CA VAL A 171 -4.70 13.36 8.06
C VAL A 171 -3.98 14.68 8.33
N ARG A 172 -3.47 15.32 7.28
CA ARG A 172 -2.90 16.66 7.38
C ARG A 172 -4.00 17.68 7.63
N GLU A 173 -3.83 18.46 8.70
CA GLU A 173 -4.66 19.65 8.96
C GLU A 173 -4.05 20.90 8.32
N SER A 174 -2.76 21.15 8.56
CA SER A 174 -2.06 22.32 8.03
C SER A 174 -0.55 22.12 7.95
N SER A 175 0.13 23.02 7.23
CA SER A 175 1.59 23.10 7.16
C SER A 175 2.05 24.54 7.32
N SER A 176 3.21 24.76 7.94
CA SER A 176 3.78 26.08 8.20
C SER A 176 5.28 26.07 7.89
N SER A 177 5.78 27.08 7.19
CA SER A 177 7.23 27.29 6.99
C SER A 177 7.95 27.74 8.26
N HIS A 178 7.24 28.41 9.18
CA HIS A 178 7.77 28.80 10.48
C HIS A 178 7.52 27.69 11.50
N CYS A 179 8.52 26.83 11.66
CA CYS A 179 8.48 25.68 12.55
C CYS A 179 8.53 26.07 14.02
N ARG A 180 7.40 25.91 14.73
CA ARG A 180 7.33 25.93 16.19
C ARG A 180 6.50 24.75 16.67
N CYS A 181 7.14 23.59 16.75
CA CYS A 181 6.51 22.40 17.31
C CYS A 181 6.57 22.42 18.84
N PRO A 182 5.49 21.98 19.53
CA PRO A 182 5.52 21.75 20.97
C PRO A 182 6.48 20.59 21.32
N PRO A 183 6.87 20.44 22.60
CA PRO A 183 7.62 19.26 23.05
C PRO A 183 6.87 17.97 22.70
N TYR A 184 7.64 16.90 22.50
CA TYR A 184 7.15 15.60 22.01
C TYR A 184 6.69 15.63 20.55
N SER A 185 7.34 16.45 19.75
CA SER A 185 7.16 16.46 18.30
C SER A 185 7.83 15.26 17.64
N VAL A 186 7.51 15.03 16.37
CA VAL A 186 8.15 13.97 15.57
C VAL A 186 8.89 14.58 14.39
N LEU A 187 9.81 13.82 13.81
CA LEU A 187 10.61 14.16 12.65
C LEU A 187 10.32 13.20 11.53
N PHE A 188 10.18 13.71 10.30
CA PHE A 188 10.25 12.87 9.11
C PHE A 188 11.69 12.46 8.83
N ILE A 189 11.88 11.25 8.30
CA ILE A 189 13.17 10.70 7.85
C ILE A 189 13.06 10.04 6.48
#